data_AF-A0A2A2F1V7-F1
#
_entry.id   AF-A0A2A2F1V7-F1
#
_cell.length_a   1.000
_cell.length_b   1.000
_cell.length_c   1.000
_cell.angle_alpha   90.00
_cell.angle_beta   90.00
_cell.angle_gamma   90.00
#
_symmetry.space_group_name_H-M   'P 1'
#
loop_
_entity.id
_entity.type
_entity.pdbx_description
1 polymer ?
#
loop_
_entity_poly.entity_id
_entity_poly.type
_entity_poly.pdbx_seq_one_letter_code
_entity_poly.pdbx_strand_id
1 'polypeptide(L)'
;MSFRVTWDNLLDNVEELPADATLLTPLSQKPFQITDVQQHRVLIEYQADSETVPLQREQFETLFERVDDATGSFDLDRLPPGAEPYATVMSLHPRFTIDDRDGTLSESERPTPSPLVDAHTVEHDDGLREEPDIPVYADALLLIDALEQHDVTSLTELDVPTLVNLYTLLSDVQRNANDLRQEVRGVLLDRLHHDQPVS
;
A
#
# COMPACT_ATOMS: atom_id res chain seq x y z
N MET A 1 -18.40 -10.70 -9.93
CA MET A 1 -17.08 -11.39 -9.83
C MET A 1 -16.80 -11.62 -8.34
N SER A 2 -15.90 -12.51 -7.92
CA SER A 2 -15.54 -12.49 -6.47
C SER A 2 -14.58 -11.33 -6.22
N PHE A 3 -14.72 -10.66 -5.07
CA PHE A 3 -13.84 -9.55 -4.70
C PHE A 3 -12.36 -9.94 -4.74
N ARG A 4 -12.01 -11.16 -4.35
CA ARG A 4 -10.63 -11.68 -4.43
C ARG A 4 -10.02 -11.56 -5.83
N VAL A 5 -10.75 -11.93 -6.89
CA VAL A 5 -10.23 -11.85 -8.26
C VAL A 5 -10.08 -10.40 -8.71
N THR A 6 -11.02 -9.54 -8.32
CA THR A 6 -10.94 -8.09 -8.57
C THR A 6 -9.76 -7.47 -7.84
N TRP A 7 -9.49 -7.91 -6.62
CA TRP A 7 -8.39 -7.43 -5.80
C TRP A 7 -7.03 -7.82 -6.37
N ASP A 8 -6.82 -9.10 -6.71
CA ASP A 8 -5.55 -9.56 -7.28
C ASP A 8 -5.25 -8.82 -8.60
N ASN A 9 -6.26 -8.65 -9.47
CA ASN A 9 -6.11 -7.89 -10.71
C ASN A 9 -5.83 -6.39 -10.46
N LEU A 10 -6.45 -5.81 -9.44
CA LEU A 10 -6.19 -4.42 -9.07
C LEU A 10 -4.73 -4.25 -8.64
N LEU A 11 -4.20 -5.15 -7.81
CA LEU A 11 -2.80 -5.11 -7.40
C LEU A 11 -1.86 -5.22 -8.60
N ASP A 12 -2.11 -6.16 -9.53
CA ASP A 12 -1.34 -6.28 -10.78
C ASP A 12 -1.29 -4.94 -11.55
N ASN A 13 -2.44 -4.24 -11.69
CA ASN A 13 -2.49 -2.96 -12.41
C ASN A 13 -1.79 -1.82 -11.64
N VAL A 14 -1.84 -1.85 -10.31
CA VAL A 14 -1.16 -0.86 -9.47
C VAL A 14 0.36 -1.05 -9.56
N GLU A 15 0.85 -2.28 -9.56
CA GLU A 15 2.27 -2.59 -9.71
C GLU A 15 2.83 -2.22 -11.11
N GLU A 16 1.99 -2.22 -12.13
CA GLU A 16 2.35 -1.77 -13.48
C GLU A 16 2.43 -0.23 -13.61
N LEU A 17 1.99 0.53 -12.59
CA LEU A 17 2.10 1.99 -12.63
C LEU A 17 3.56 2.45 -12.58
N PRO A 18 3.90 3.54 -13.30
CA PRO A 18 5.16 4.25 -13.07
C PRO A 18 5.31 4.63 -11.59
N ALA A 19 6.52 4.49 -11.03
CA ALA A 19 6.78 4.82 -9.63
C ALA A 19 6.54 6.31 -9.29
N ASP A 20 6.59 7.18 -10.30
CA ASP A 20 6.33 8.61 -10.22
C ASP A 20 4.87 8.99 -10.53
N ALA A 21 4.01 8.01 -10.83
CA ALA A 21 2.61 8.24 -11.20
C ALA A 21 1.88 9.02 -10.11
N THR A 22 1.41 10.21 -10.48
CA THR A 22 0.58 11.04 -9.61
C THR A 22 -0.89 10.79 -9.92
N LEU A 23 -1.63 10.36 -8.89
CA LEU A 23 -3.06 10.14 -8.92
C LEU A 23 -3.79 11.30 -8.24
N LEU A 24 -5.03 11.58 -8.67
CA LEU A 24 -5.86 12.63 -8.12
C LEU A 24 -7.11 12.05 -7.47
N THR A 25 -7.46 12.52 -6.29
CA THR A 25 -8.76 12.18 -5.69
C THR A 25 -9.91 12.75 -6.54
N PRO A 26 -11.01 12.01 -6.77
CA PRO A 26 -12.03 12.40 -7.73
C PRO A 26 -12.76 13.70 -7.38
N LEU A 27 -13.08 13.95 -6.10
CA LEU A 27 -13.88 15.12 -5.70
C LEU A 27 -12.99 16.29 -5.30
N SER A 28 -11.99 16.02 -4.46
CA SER A 28 -11.11 17.06 -3.92
C SER A 28 -9.90 17.38 -4.79
N GLN A 29 -9.63 16.60 -5.83
CA GLN A 29 -8.52 16.79 -6.77
C GLN A 29 -7.16 16.93 -6.05
N LYS A 30 -7.01 16.21 -4.93
CA LYS A 30 -5.78 16.19 -4.14
C LYS A 30 -4.81 15.19 -4.77
N PRO A 31 -3.59 15.63 -5.12
CA PRO A 31 -2.58 14.74 -5.66
C PRO A 31 -2.01 13.83 -4.57
N PHE A 32 -1.87 12.56 -4.90
CA PHE A 32 -1.20 11.55 -4.10
C PHE A 32 -0.45 10.56 -5.00
N GLN A 33 0.52 9.87 -4.42
CA GLN A 33 1.26 8.80 -5.10
C GLN A 33 1.08 7.50 -4.34
N ILE A 34 1.15 6.38 -5.05
CA ILE A 34 1.22 5.06 -4.43
C ILE A 34 2.68 4.78 -4.12
N THR A 35 3.00 4.59 -2.84
CA THR A 35 4.38 4.44 -2.35
C THR A 35 4.77 2.99 -2.09
N ASP A 36 3.78 2.11 -1.91
CA ASP A 36 3.97 0.68 -1.69
C ASP A 36 2.66 -0.09 -1.93
N VAL A 37 2.78 -1.36 -2.33
CA VAL A 37 1.66 -2.26 -2.61
C VAL A 37 1.87 -3.54 -1.82
N GLN A 38 0.85 -3.94 -1.06
CA GLN A 38 0.88 -5.13 -0.21
C GLN A 38 -0.41 -5.93 -0.39
N GLN A 39 -0.41 -7.21 -0.02
CA GLN A 39 -1.53 -8.10 -0.32
C GLN A 39 -2.84 -7.65 0.35
N HIS A 40 -2.78 -6.92 1.46
CA HIS A 40 -3.97 -6.44 2.18
C HIS A 40 -4.09 -4.92 2.26
N ARG A 41 -3.20 -4.15 1.65
CA ARG A 41 -3.28 -2.69 1.64
C ARG A 41 -2.44 -2.05 0.55
N VAL A 42 -2.82 -0.84 0.17
CA VAL A 42 -2.02 0.03 -0.71
C VAL A 42 -1.59 1.25 0.10
N LEU A 43 -0.29 1.55 0.15
CA LEU A 43 0.21 2.75 0.83
C LEU A 43 0.23 3.92 -0.14
N ILE A 44 -0.34 5.04 0.29
CA ILE A 44 -0.30 6.29 -0.48
C ILE A 44 0.37 7.40 0.32
N GLU A 45 0.86 8.41 -0.38
CA GLU A 45 1.36 9.65 0.23
C GLU A 45 0.75 10.85 -0.49
N TYR A 46 0.17 11.78 0.27
CA TYR A 46 -0.31 13.05 -0.28
C TYR A 46 0.87 14.01 -0.47
N GLN A 47 0.95 14.67 -1.63
CA GLN A 47 2.05 15.61 -1.92
C GLN A 47 2.11 16.82 -0.96
N ALA A 48 0.97 17.20 -0.36
CA ALA A 48 0.89 18.37 0.50
C ALA A 48 1.50 18.17 1.89
N ASP A 49 1.39 16.96 2.45
CA ASP A 49 1.56 16.74 3.89
C ASP A 49 2.58 15.63 4.23
N SER A 50 3.20 15.00 3.22
CA SER A 50 4.13 13.85 3.36
C SER A 50 3.63 12.75 4.30
N GLU A 51 2.32 12.64 4.46
CA GLU A 51 1.67 11.67 5.33
C GLU A 51 1.41 10.39 4.56
N THR A 52 2.03 9.29 4.99
CA THR A 52 1.71 7.96 4.47
C THR A 52 0.38 7.48 5.05
N VAL A 53 -0.59 7.22 4.17
CA VAL A 53 -1.92 6.72 4.53
C VAL A 53 -2.09 5.30 3.98
N PRO A 54 -2.43 4.31 4.83
CA PRO A 54 -2.68 2.95 4.39
C PRO A 54 -4.15 2.77 3.94
N LEU A 55 -4.34 2.37 2.68
CA LEU A 55 -5.64 2.00 2.12
C LEU A 55 -5.90 0.49 2.30
N GLN A 56 -6.70 0.15 3.30
CA GLN A 56 -6.99 -1.24 3.70
C GLN A 56 -7.89 -2.00 2.71
N ARG A 57 -7.57 -3.28 2.42
CA ARG A 57 -8.33 -4.18 1.53
C ARG A 57 -9.81 -4.29 1.88
N GLU A 58 -10.17 -4.32 3.17
CA GLU A 58 -11.57 -4.46 3.61
C GLU A 58 -12.43 -3.25 3.19
N GLN A 59 -11.82 -2.08 3.09
CA GLN A 59 -12.51 -0.88 2.61
C GLN A 59 -12.71 -0.92 1.10
N PHE A 60 -11.78 -1.53 0.34
CA PHE A 60 -12.00 -1.84 -1.08
C PHE A 60 -13.12 -2.86 -1.26
N GLU A 61 -13.19 -3.89 -0.41
CA GLU A 61 -14.27 -4.89 -0.43
C GLU A 61 -15.64 -4.23 -0.19
N THR A 62 -15.70 -3.35 0.81
CA THR A 62 -16.91 -2.57 1.10
C THR A 62 -17.31 -1.67 -0.07
N LEU A 63 -16.35 -1.03 -0.74
CA LEU A 63 -16.61 -0.20 -1.91
C LEU A 63 -17.07 -1.04 -3.11
N PHE A 64 -16.43 -2.19 -3.34
CA PHE A 64 -16.80 -3.15 -4.36
C PHE A 64 -18.24 -3.62 -4.20
N GLU A 65 -18.63 -4.07 -3.01
CA GLU A 65 -20.00 -4.50 -2.71
C GLU A 65 -21.00 -3.37 -2.95
N ARG A 66 -20.67 -2.13 -2.57
CA ARG A 66 -21.55 -0.96 -2.82
C ARG A 66 -21.71 -0.63 -4.29
N VAL A 67 -20.68 -0.85 -5.12
CA VAL A 67 -20.77 -0.62 -6.57
C VAL A 67 -21.58 -1.75 -7.23
N ASP A 68 -21.39 -3.00 -6.80
CA ASP A 68 -22.16 -4.16 -7.28
C ASP A 68 -23.65 -4.08 -6.89
N ASP A 69 -23.94 -3.61 -5.67
CA ASP A 69 -25.30 -3.38 -5.18
C ASP A 69 -25.97 -2.15 -5.82
N ALA A 70 -25.17 -1.13 -6.17
CA ALA A 70 -25.69 0.04 -6.86
C ALA A 70 -26.13 -0.39 -8.27
N THR A 71 -27.34 -0.01 -8.68
CA THR A 71 -27.90 -0.38 -9.99
C THR A 71 -27.18 0.37 -11.12
N GLY A 72 -25.92 0.02 -11.38
CA GLY A 72 -25.05 0.55 -12.44
C GLY A 72 -23.93 1.47 -11.98
N SER A 73 -24.10 2.28 -10.92
CA SER A 73 -23.10 3.28 -10.52
C SER A 73 -23.24 3.75 -9.07
N PHE A 74 -22.13 3.85 -8.35
CA PHE A 74 -22.03 4.40 -7.01
C PHE A 74 -21.73 5.90 -7.05
N ASP A 75 -22.48 6.69 -6.29
CA ASP A 75 -22.30 8.14 -6.16
C ASP A 75 -21.14 8.48 -5.20
N LEU A 76 -20.09 9.13 -5.71
CA LEU A 76 -18.87 9.43 -4.97
C LEU A 76 -19.10 10.47 -3.85
N ASP A 77 -20.13 11.32 -3.94
CA ASP A 77 -20.47 12.27 -2.86
C ASP A 77 -20.93 11.55 -1.58
N ARG A 78 -21.25 10.25 -1.69
CA ARG A 78 -21.62 9.39 -0.56
C ARG A 78 -20.42 8.75 0.11
N LEU A 79 -19.20 9.00 -0.37
CA LEU A 79 -17.98 8.51 0.26
C LEU A 79 -17.80 9.12 1.65
N PRO A 80 -17.39 8.31 2.65
CA PRO A 80 -16.92 8.85 3.91
C PRO A 80 -15.72 9.80 3.72
N PRO A 81 -15.49 10.75 4.65
CA PRO A 81 -14.28 11.57 4.64
C PRO A 81 -13.02 10.71 4.59
N GLY A 82 -12.10 11.05 3.68
CA GLY A 82 -10.85 10.30 3.48
C GLY A 82 -10.97 9.03 2.63
N ALA A 83 -12.18 8.69 2.13
CA ALA A 83 -12.37 7.51 1.30
C ALA A 83 -12.16 7.74 -0.21
N GLU A 84 -11.91 8.98 -0.65
CA GLU A 84 -11.70 9.32 -2.05
C GLU A 84 -10.54 8.55 -2.74
N PRO A 85 -9.39 8.31 -2.09
CA PRO A 85 -8.31 7.54 -2.71
C PRO A 85 -8.71 6.11 -3.05
N TYR A 86 -9.64 5.51 -2.30
CA TYR A 86 -10.13 4.16 -2.60
C TYR A 86 -10.85 4.11 -3.94
N ALA A 87 -11.65 5.12 -4.27
CA ALA A 87 -12.31 5.19 -5.58
C ALA A 87 -11.30 5.35 -6.71
N THR A 88 -10.32 6.23 -6.52
CA THR A 88 -9.23 6.46 -7.49
C THR A 88 -8.44 5.18 -7.76
N VAL A 89 -7.98 4.51 -6.70
CA VAL A 89 -7.22 3.27 -6.82
C VAL A 89 -8.11 2.17 -7.42
N MET A 90 -9.36 2.03 -6.99
CA MET A 90 -10.30 1.06 -7.59
C MET A 90 -10.44 1.26 -9.11
N SER A 91 -10.41 2.50 -9.60
CA SER A 91 -10.53 2.82 -11.02
C SER A 91 -9.33 2.38 -11.88
N LEU A 92 -8.21 1.99 -11.26
CA LEU A 92 -7.08 1.38 -11.97
C LEU A 92 -7.41 -0.03 -12.44
N HIS A 93 -8.37 -0.70 -11.80
CA HIS A 93 -8.85 -1.98 -12.28
C HIS A 93 -9.65 -1.79 -13.58
N PRO A 94 -9.40 -2.56 -14.67
CA PRO A 94 -9.95 -2.29 -16.02
C PRO A 94 -11.48 -2.31 -16.16
N ARG A 95 -12.18 -2.83 -15.15
CA ARG A 95 -13.65 -2.87 -15.11
C ARG A 95 -14.25 -1.70 -14.35
N PHE A 96 -13.49 -0.97 -13.56
CA PHE A 96 -14.00 0.18 -12.83
C PHE A 96 -13.68 1.45 -13.58
N THR A 97 -14.60 2.40 -13.54
CA THR A 97 -14.41 3.69 -14.20
C THR A 97 -15.07 4.77 -13.37
N ILE A 98 -14.37 5.88 -13.20
CA ILE A 98 -14.89 7.10 -12.61
C ILE A 98 -15.43 7.97 -13.75
N ASP A 99 -16.66 8.44 -13.61
CA ASP A 99 -17.21 9.52 -14.42
C ASP A 99 -17.05 10.84 -13.65
N ASP A 100 -16.09 11.67 -14.05
CA ASP A 100 -15.84 12.98 -13.42
C ASP A 100 -16.99 13.97 -13.59
N ARG A 101 -17.85 13.78 -14.61
CA ARG A 101 -18.99 14.69 -14.85
C ARG A 101 -20.15 14.35 -13.93
N ASP A 102 -20.45 13.06 -13.82
CA ASP A 102 -21.57 12.57 -13.01
C ASP A 102 -21.16 12.28 -11.57
N GLY A 103 -19.85 12.29 -11.25
CA GLY A 103 -19.33 12.05 -9.91
C GLY A 103 -19.55 10.61 -9.46
N THR A 104 -19.48 9.65 -10.38
CA THR A 104 -19.85 8.25 -10.09
C THR A 104 -18.75 7.25 -10.39
N LEU A 105 -18.70 6.17 -9.60
CA LEU A 105 -17.88 4.99 -9.84
C LEU A 105 -18.78 3.83 -10.31
N SER A 106 -18.49 3.26 -11.47
CA SER A 106 -19.29 2.17 -12.04
C SER A 106 -18.43 0.96 -12.41
N GLU A 107 -18.98 -0.24 -12.28
CA GLU A 107 -18.40 -1.47 -12.84
C GLU A 107 -18.94 -1.71 -14.27
N SER A 108 -18.03 -1.93 -15.20
CA SER A 108 -18.30 -2.25 -16.60
C SER A 108 -18.23 -3.77 -16.85
N GLU A 109 -19.09 -4.28 -17.73
CA GLU A 109 -19.04 -5.68 -18.18
C GLU A 109 -17.90 -5.97 -19.15
N ARG A 110 -17.38 -4.95 -19.84
CA ARG A 110 -16.24 -5.08 -20.76
C ARG A 110 -15.05 -4.30 -20.21
N PRO A 111 -13.82 -4.84 -20.28
CA PRO A 111 -12.63 -4.07 -19.98
C PRO A 111 -12.60 -2.84 -20.88
N THR A 112 -12.62 -1.66 -20.29
CA THR A 112 -12.36 -0.42 -21.00
C THR A 112 -10.84 -0.28 -21.12
N PRO A 113 -10.27 0.17 -22.25
CA PRO A 113 -8.85 0.53 -22.27
C PRO A 113 -8.59 1.50 -21.11
N SER A 114 -7.65 1.14 -20.23
CA SER A 114 -7.39 1.83 -18.97
C SER A 114 -7.43 3.34 -19.18
N PRO A 115 -8.30 4.07 -18.48
CA PRO A 115 -8.08 5.48 -18.29
C PRO A 115 -6.89 5.55 -17.36
N LEU A 116 -5.68 5.48 -17.94
CA LEU A 116 -4.52 6.07 -17.32
C LEU A 116 -4.96 7.51 -17.03
N VAL A 117 -5.27 7.75 -15.76
CA VAL A 117 -5.45 9.06 -15.17
C VAL A 117 -4.39 9.95 -15.81
N ASP A 118 -4.80 11.12 -16.31
CA ASP A 118 -3.94 12.14 -16.92
C ASP A 118 -2.88 12.57 -15.88
N ALA A 119 -1.85 11.73 -15.71
CA ALA A 119 -0.76 11.93 -14.80
C ALA A 119 0.05 13.06 -15.39
N HIS A 120 -0.14 14.25 -14.86
CA HIS A 120 0.74 15.37 -15.12
C HIS A 120 2.16 14.94 -14.75
N THR A 121 2.98 14.62 -15.74
CA THR A 121 4.40 14.32 -15.59
C THR A 121 5.10 15.59 -15.12
N VAL A 122 5.27 15.72 -13.81
CA VAL A 122 6.15 16.72 -13.23
C VAL A 122 7.54 16.07 -13.22
N GLU A 123 8.42 16.48 -14.12
CA GLU A 123 9.81 16.03 -14.16
C GLU A 123 10.43 16.18 -12.75
N HIS A 124 10.58 15.05 -12.05
CA HIS A 124 11.35 14.93 -10.82
C HIS A 124 12.37 13.82 -11.01
N ASP A 125 13.54 14.06 -10.44
CA ASP A 125 14.76 13.26 -10.51
C ASP A 125 14.48 11.75 -10.38
N ASP A 126 14.74 10.99 -11.44
CA ASP A 126 14.60 9.52 -11.61
C ASP A 126 15.56 8.72 -10.71
N GLY A 127 15.65 9.08 -9.43
CA GLY A 127 16.31 8.25 -8.44
C GLY A 127 15.46 7.03 -8.14
N LEU A 128 15.67 5.93 -8.87
CA LEU A 128 15.22 4.59 -8.47
C LEU A 128 15.39 4.43 -6.95
N ARG A 129 14.30 4.15 -6.23
CA ARG A 129 14.34 3.88 -4.80
C ARG A 129 15.27 2.69 -4.56
N GLU A 130 16.39 2.94 -3.89
CA GLU A 130 17.37 1.91 -3.57
C GLU A 130 16.91 1.17 -2.30
N GLU A 131 16.59 -0.11 -2.44
CA GLU A 131 16.32 -0.96 -1.29
C GLU A 131 17.54 -0.98 -0.35
N PRO A 132 17.36 -0.79 0.96
CA PRO A 132 18.46 -0.88 1.89
C PRO A 132 19.03 -2.31 1.90
N ASP A 133 20.29 -2.47 1.48
CA ASP A 133 21.02 -3.74 1.56
C ASP A 133 21.44 -4.05 3.01
N ILE A 134 20.43 -4.28 3.86
CA ILE A 134 20.60 -4.66 5.27
C ILE A 134 19.78 -5.91 5.59
N PRO A 135 20.31 -6.86 6.39
CA PRO A 135 19.63 -8.14 6.64
C PRO A 135 18.22 -8.01 7.25
N VAL A 136 18.02 -7.04 8.15
CA VAL A 136 16.72 -6.82 8.80
C VAL A 136 15.63 -6.37 7.81
N TYR A 137 16.01 -5.70 6.72
CA TYR A 137 15.04 -5.23 5.72
C TYR A 137 14.46 -6.42 4.95
N ALA A 138 15.33 -7.29 4.42
CA ALA A 138 14.91 -8.49 3.70
C ALA A 138 14.06 -9.43 4.59
N ASP A 139 14.51 -9.71 5.82
CA ASP A 139 13.78 -10.60 6.72
C ASP A 139 12.43 -10.01 7.16
N ALA A 140 12.34 -8.68 7.31
CA ALA A 140 11.08 -8.02 7.64
C ALA A 140 10.07 -8.14 6.50
N LEU A 141 10.50 -8.03 5.24
CA LEU A 141 9.62 -8.25 4.08
C LEU A 141 9.10 -9.70 4.04
N LEU A 142 9.98 -10.69 4.28
CA LEU A 142 9.56 -12.09 4.35
C LEU A 142 8.60 -12.38 5.52
N LEU A 143 8.83 -11.76 6.67
CA LEU A 143 7.92 -11.85 7.81
C LEU A 143 6.56 -11.21 7.48
N ILE A 144 6.56 -10.03 6.87
CA ILE A 144 5.33 -9.37 6.43
C ILE A 144 4.55 -10.30 5.50
N ASP A 145 5.18 -10.83 4.46
CA ASP A 145 4.57 -11.80 3.54
C ASP A 145 3.97 -13.01 4.26
N ALA A 146 4.70 -13.62 5.20
CA ALA A 146 4.20 -14.77 5.96
C ALA A 146 3.03 -14.43 6.90
N LEU A 147 3.04 -13.24 7.52
CA LEU A 147 1.94 -12.75 8.36
C LEU A 147 0.70 -12.42 7.51
N GLU A 148 0.90 -12.00 6.26
CA GLU A 148 -0.18 -11.70 5.32
C GLU A 148 -0.85 -12.97 4.76
N GLN A 149 -0.11 -14.09 4.66
CA GLN A 149 -0.63 -15.36 4.14
C GLN A 149 -1.35 -16.24 5.19
N HIS A 150 -1.17 -15.97 6.48
CA HIS A 150 -1.66 -16.84 7.56
C HIS A 150 -2.45 -16.07 8.62
N ASP A 151 -3.57 -16.62 9.09
CA ASP A 151 -4.29 -16.04 10.25
C ASP A 151 -3.53 -16.31 11.55
N VAL A 152 -2.60 -15.41 11.85
CA VAL A 152 -1.77 -15.46 13.06
C VAL A 152 -2.52 -15.04 14.34
N THR A 153 -3.77 -14.59 14.23
CA THR A 153 -4.61 -14.30 15.41
C THR A 153 -5.13 -15.59 16.06
N SER A 154 -5.10 -16.70 15.32
CA SER A 154 -5.56 -18.02 15.76
C SER A 154 -4.46 -19.09 15.62
N LEU A 155 -3.30 -18.89 16.28
CA LEU A 155 -2.12 -19.76 16.17
C LEU A 155 -2.39 -21.27 16.41
N THR A 156 -3.42 -21.62 17.19
CA THR A 156 -3.80 -23.01 17.46
C THR A 156 -4.41 -23.74 16.25
N GLU A 157 -4.88 -22.99 15.25
CA GLU A 157 -5.48 -23.51 14.03
C GLU A 157 -4.46 -23.68 12.90
N LEU A 158 -3.26 -23.11 13.06
CA LEU A 158 -2.17 -23.23 12.10
C LEU A 158 -1.49 -24.61 12.21
N ASP A 159 -1.03 -25.11 11.07
CA ASP A 159 -0.27 -26.35 11.05
C ASP A 159 1.16 -26.16 11.58
N VAL A 160 1.79 -27.27 11.96
CA VAL A 160 3.15 -27.25 12.53
C VAL A 160 4.18 -26.63 11.57
N PRO A 161 4.17 -26.93 10.25
CA PRO A 161 5.06 -26.26 9.29
C PRO A 161 4.93 -24.73 9.28
N THR A 162 3.72 -24.19 9.23
CA THR A 162 3.49 -22.74 9.27
C THR A 162 3.99 -22.14 10.59
N LEU A 163 3.71 -22.80 11.72
CA LEU A 163 4.20 -22.32 13.03
C LEU A 163 5.73 -22.30 13.12
N VAL A 164 6.41 -23.31 12.56
CA VAL A 164 7.88 -23.34 12.49
C VAL A 164 8.40 -22.21 11.61
N ASN A 165 7.80 -21.99 10.44
CA ASN A 165 8.20 -20.92 9.53
C ASN A 165 8.05 -19.54 10.19
N LEU A 166 6.89 -19.26 10.79
CA LEU A 166 6.65 -18.02 11.53
C LEU A 166 7.64 -17.83 12.67
N TYR A 167 7.92 -18.89 13.44
CA TYR A 167 8.90 -18.83 14.53
C TYR A 167 10.31 -18.48 14.01
N THR A 168 10.74 -19.06 12.89
CA THR A 168 12.03 -18.77 12.28
C THR A 168 12.11 -17.32 11.82
N LEU A 169 11.14 -16.85 11.03
CA LEU A 169 11.12 -15.48 10.51
C LEU A 169 11.08 -14.44 11.64
N LEU A 170 10.27 -14.66 12.67
CA LEU A 170 10.24 -13.78 13.86
C LEU A 170 11.59 -13.75 14.59
N SER A 171 12.29 -14.89 14.68
CA SER A 171 13.59 -14.99 15.32
C SER A 171 14.68 -14.27 14.51
N ASP A 172 14.65 -14.40 13.19
CA ASP A 172 15.61 -13.77 12.29
C ASP A 172 15.44 -12.25 12.27
N VAL A 173 14.20 -11.75 12.16
CA VAL A 173 13.89 -10.31 12.28
C VAL A 173 14.31 -9.78 13.65
N GLN A 174 14.00 -10.48 14.75
CA GLN A 174 14.41 -10.06 16.09
C GLN A 174 15.93 -9.93 16.20
N ARG A 175 16.66 -10.93 15.70
CA ARG A 175 18.13 -10.94 15.75
C ARG A 175 18.70 -9.79 14.95
N ASN A 176 18.31 -9.64 13.68
CA ASN A 176 18.88 -8.65 12.78
C ASN A 176 18.48 -7.22 13.16
N ALA A 177 17.27 -7.02 13.68
CA ALA A 177 16.87 -5.74 14.28
C ALA A 177 17.71 -5.40 15.52
N ASN A 178 18.03 -6.40 16.35
CA ASN A 178 18.89 -6.19 17.51
C ASN A 178 20.34 -5.90 17.12
N ASP A 179 20.85 -6.49 16.05
CA ASP A 179 22.18 -6.21 15.51
C ASP A 179 22.26 -4.76 15.00
N LEU A 180 21.30 -4.33 14.16
CA LEU A 180 21.20 -2.93 13.71
C LEU A 180 21.07 -1.94 14.89
N ARG A 181 20.25 -2.28 15.90
CA ARG A 181 20.09 -1.46 17.10
C ARG A 181 21.40 -1.27 17.87
N GLN A 182 22.27 -2.30 17.91
CA GLN A 182 23.58 -2.20 18.54
C GLN A 182 24.53 -1.30 17.76
N GLU A 183 24.52 -1.37 16.43
CA GLU A 183 25.30 -0.47 15.57
C GLU A 183 24.87 0.99 15.74
N VAL A 184 23.56 1.25 15.69
CA VAL A 184 22.98 2.57 15.95
C VAL A 184 23.40 3.08 17.34
N ARG A 185 23.34 2.23 18.37
CA ARG A 185 23.81 2.58 19.71
C ARG A 185 25.29 2.95 19.72
N GLY A 186 26.15 2.22 19.00
CA GLY A 186 27.57 2.53 18.87
C GLY A 186 27.79 3.95 18.33
N VAL A 187 27.14 4.27 17.21
CA VAL A 187 27.20 5.60 16.59
C VAL A 187 26.70 6.69 17.54
N LEU A 188 25.61 6.45 18.26
CA LEU A 188 25.07 7.41 19.23
C LEU A 188 26.03 7.66 20.40
N LEU A 189 26.67 6.61 20.94
CA LEU A 189 27.65 6.75 22.00
C LEU A 189 28.87 7.53 21.53
N ASP A 190 29.39 7.25 20.34
CA ASP A 190 30.54 7.98 19.78
C ASP A 190 30.22 9.48 19.61
N ARG A 191 29.03 9.82 19.10
CA ARG A 191 28.60 11.22 18.99
C ARG A 191 28.51 11.90 20.36
N LEU A 192 27.93 11.22 21.36
CA LEU A 192 27.80 11.74 22.72
C LEU A 192 29.16 11.93 23.43
N HIS A 193 30.14 11.06 23.14
CA HIS A 193 31.49 11.19 23.70
C HIS A 193 32.32 12.31 23.05
N HIS A 194 32.07 12.64 21.77
CA HIS A 194 32.74 13.76 21.08
C HIS A 194 32.20 15.15 21.49
N ASP A 195 30.97 15.23 22.01
CA ASP A 195 30.37 16.48 22.53
C ASP A 195 30.70 16.76 24.01
N GLN A 196 31.48 15.90 24.68
CA GLN A 196 31.99 16.21 26.03
C GLN A 196 33.25 17.08 25.96
N PRO A 197 33.26 18.28 26.56
CA PRO A 197 34.47 19.09 26.63
C PRO A 197 35.49 18.35 27.50
N VAL A 198 36.63 18.02 26.91
CA VAL A 198 37.79 17.53 27.65
C VAL A 198 38.20 18.63 28.63
N SER A 199 37.99 18.40 29.93
CA SER A 199 38.48 19.26 31.02
C SER A 199 39.71 18.63 31.66
#